data_AF-A0A971N615-F1
#
_entry.id   AF-A0A971N615-F1
#
_cell.length_a   1.000
_cell.length_b   1.000
_cell.length_c   1.000
_cell.angle_alpha   90.00
_cell.angle_beta   90.00
_cell.angle_gamma   90.00
#
_symmetry.space_group_name_H-M   'P 1'
#
loop_
_entity.id
_entity.type
_entity.pdbx_description
1 polymer ?
#
loop_
_entity_poly.entity_id
_entity_poly.type
_entity_poly.pdbx_seq_one_letter_code
_entity_poly.pdbx_strand_id
1 'polypeptide(L)'
;MSKKRLFFGLTIILLLLVLLFTNIALADSSKKFVPGADSIDLEPSMVYQPLYLNRWSEPQNHELKLVSNFGPNGEEALKLRTFKGKESILCVGYMGRKSKPGVYKFSVEYKGDFITNRDSRFGGLLYISHDISYREFREKYINSNMIYDGSRAYILLPLRETKDWKKVETTFIYNHQFLDIYVLFSLGFGNTYASGTLYFINLNIEKLEDLQ
;
A
#
# COMPACT_ATOMS: atom_id res chain seq x y z
N MET A 1 -28.20 -20.83 -50.16
CA MET A 1 -28.45 -20.87 -48.69
C MET A 1 -29.70 -20.06 -48.39
N SER A 2 -30.71 -20.59 -47.68
CA SER A 2 -31.95 -19.83 -47.46
C SER A 2 -31.71 -18.64 -46.53
N LYS A 3 -32.32 -17.49 -46.82
CA LYS A 3 -32.17 -16.24 -46.04
C LYS A 3 -32.41 -16.44 -44.54
N LYS A 4 -33.25 -17.42 -44.17
CA LYS A 4 -33.55 -17.80 -42.77
C LYS A 4 -32.34 -18.39 -42.03
N ARG A 5 -31.47 -19.17 -42.71
CA ARG A 5 -30.26 -19.75 -42.11
C ARG A 5 -29.16 -18.70 -41.88
N LEU A 6 -29.08 -17.70 -42.76
CA LEU A 6 -28.14 -16.58 -42.61
C LEU A 6 -28.52 -15.69 -41.42
N PHE A 7 -29.81 -15.40 -41.26
CA PHE A 7 -30.33 -14.60 -40.15
C PHE A 7 -30.05 -15.28 -38.80
N PHE A 8 -30.33 -16.57 -38.69
CA PHE A 8 -30.12 -17.34 -37.46
C PHE A 8 -28.65 -17.39 -37.04
N GLY A 9 -27.73 -17.55 -37.99
CA GLY A 9 -26.29 -17.51 -37.72
C GLY A 9 -25.82 -16.14 -37.21
N LEU A 10 -26.35 -15.05 -37.79
CA LEU A 10 -26.01 -13.69 -37.37
C LEU A 10 -26.51 -13.40 -35.94
N THR A 11 -27.71 -13.88 -35.58
CA THR A 11 -28.27 -13.69 -34.24
C THR A 11 -27.44 -14.41 -33.17
N ILE A 12 -26.95 -15.62 -33.46
CA ILE A 12 -26.09 -16.38 -32.54
C ILE A 12 -24.74 -15.68 -32.33
N ILE A 13 -24.13 -15.16 -33.41
CA ILE A 13 -22.86 -14.42 -33.32
C ILE A 13 -23.06 -13.13 -32.50
N LEU A 14 -24.17 -12.42 -32.70
CA LEU A 14 -24.50 -11.22 -31.93
C LEU A 14 -24.71 -11.54 -30.44
N LEU A 15 -25.40 -12.65 -30.13
CA LEU A 15 -25.59 -13.13 -28.75
C LEU A 15 -24.27 -13.52 -28.08
N LEU A 16 -23.37 -14.20 -28.80
CA LEU A 16 -22.03 -14.52 -28.33
C LEU A 16 -21.18 -13.27 -28.09
N LEU A 17 -21.26 -12.27 -28.97
CA LEU A 17 -20.60 -10.97 -28.79
C LEU A 17 -21.13 -10.25 -27.55
N VAL A 18 -22.46 -10.18 -27.38
CA VAL A 18 -23.07 -9.57 -26.18
C VAL A 18 -22.60 -10.29 -24.91
N LEU A 19 -22.54 -11.63 -24.90
CA LEU A 19 -22.04 -12.41 -23.76
C LEU A 19 -20.55 -12.21 -23.48
N LEU A 20 -19.74 -11.99 -24.52
CA LEU A 20 -18.32 -11.65 -24.38
C LEU A 20 -18.12 -10.24 -23.79
N PHE A 21 -19.02 -9.29 -24.09
CA PHE A 21 -18.96 -7.92 -23.55
C PHE A 21 -19.65 -7.76 -22.19
N THR A 22 -20.65 -8.57 -21.83
CA THR A 22 -21.31 -8.49 -20.51
C THR A 22 -20.44 -8.98 -19.36
N ASN A 23 -19.42 -9.81 -19.63
CA ASN A 23 -18.45 -10.23 -18.62
C ASN A 23 -17.34 -9.20 -18.33
N ILE A 24 -17.32 -8.07 -19.05
CA ILE A 24 -16.32 -6.99 -18.85
C ILE A 24 -16.81 -5.98 -17.79
N ALA A 25 -18.09 -5.99 -17.43
CA ALA A 25 -18.69 -4.99 -16.56
C ALA A 25 -19.32 -5.64 -15.32
N LEU A 26 -18.48 -6.10 -14.38
CA LEU A 26 -18.77 -6.24 -12.94
C LEU A 26 -17.47 -6.56 -12.19
N ALA A 27 -16.44 -5.73 -12.39
CA ALA A 27 -15.30 -5.66 -11.48
C ALA A 27 -15.37 -4.32 -10.73
N ASP A 28 -16.43 -4.16 -9.94
CA ASP A 28 -16.61 -3.04 -9.03
C ASP A 28 -16.36 -3.49 -7.58
N SER A 29 -15.20 -4.10 -7.35
CA SER A 29 -14.52 -3.90 -6.08
C SER A 29 -13.65 -2.67 -6.30
N SER A 30 -13.94 -1.58 -5.58
CA SER A 30 -13.29 -0.31 -5.79
C SER A 30 -11.77 -0.52 -5.84
N LYS A 31 -11.11 -0.21 -6.97
CA LYS A 31 -9.65 -0.30 -7.11
C LYS A 31 -8.93 0.82 -6.33
N LYS A 32 -9.58 1.34 -5.29
CA LYS A 32 -9.07 2.37 -4.40
C LYS A 32 -7.86 1.83 -3.65
N PHE A 33 -6.91 2.70 -3.34
CA PHE A 33 -5.73 2.31 -2.58
C PHE A 33 -6.11 1.90 -1.15
N VAL A 34 -7.01 2.67 -0.53
CA VAL A 34 -7.68 2.32 0.73
C VAL A 34 -9.18 2.60 0.60
N PRO A 35 -10.06 1.61 0.84
CA PRO A 35 -11.50 1.85 0.80
C PRO A 35 -11.95 2.93 1.79
N GLY A 36 -12.66 3.94 1.28
CA GLY A 36 -13.16 5.06 2.08
C GLY A 36 -12.16 6.19 2.33
N ALA A 37 -10.96 6.14 1.73
CA ALA A 37 -10.06 7.29 1.67
C ALA A 37 -10.21 7.96 0.29
N ASP A 38 -10.76 9.18 0.26
CA ASP A 38 -10.89 9.96 -0.98
C ASP A 38 -9.81 11.05 -1.09
N SER A 39 -9.14 11.36 0.02
CA SER A 39 -8.02 12.29 0.09
C SER A 39 -7.07 11.88 1.20
N ILE A 40 -5.95 12.58 1.31
CA ILE A 40 -4.97 12.38 2.39
C ILE A 40 -5.06 13.62 3.26
N ASP A 41 -5.38 13.44 4.54
CA ASP A 41 -5.45 14.55 5.48
C ASP A 41 -4.04 15.12 5.69
N LEU A 42 -3.89 16.40 5.35
CA LEU A 42 -2.62 17.14 5.44
C LEU A 42 -2.45 17.78 6.82
N GLU A 43 -3.54 17.92 7.57
CA GLU A 43 -3.47 18.31 8.96
C GLU A 43 -3.35 17.05 9.83
N PRO A 44 -2.49 17.03 10.86
CA PRO A 44 -2.52 15.99 11.86
C PRO A 44 -3.81 16.15 12.69
N SER A 45 -4.95 15.78 12.13
CA SER A 45 -6.21 15.77 12.87
C SER A 45 -6.19 14.60 13.86
N MET A 46 -6.73 14.81 15.07
CA MET A 46 -6.95 13.73 16.04
C MET A 46 -8.06 12.76 15.59
N VAL A 47 -8.57 12.91 14.37
CA VAL A 47 -9.68 12.14 13.80
C VAL A 47 -9.10 10.94 13.07
N TYR A 48 -9.58 9.75 13.41
CA TYR A 48 -9.18 8.46 12.80
C TYR A 48 -9.50 8.42 11.30
N GLN A 49 -8.67 9.05 10.47
CA GLN A 49 -8.71 8.91 9.03
C GLN A 49 -7.89 7.69 8.60
N PRO A 50 -8.32 6.98 7.55
CA PRO A 50 -7.60 5.82 7.04
C PRO A 50 -6.21 6.17 6.50
N LEU A 51 -6.01 7.40 6.00
CA LEU A 51 -4.70 7.91 5.54
C LEU A 51 -4.46 9.33 6.07
N TYR A 52 -3.26 9.57 6.61
CA TYR A 52 -2.87 10.89 7.12
C TYR A 52 -1.39 11.17 6.93
N LEU A 53 -1.01 12.45 6.82
CA LEU A 53 0.39 12.85 6.79
C LEU A 53 1.03 12.68 8.17
N ASN A 54 2.08 11.86 8.28
CA ASN A 54 2.77 11.61 9.56
C ASN A 54 4.01 12.49 9.77
N ARG A 55 4.78 12.75 8.70
CA ARG A 55 6.01 13.55 8.79
C ARG A 55 6.10 14.51 7.62
N TRP A 56 6.39 15.77 7.96
CA TRP A 56 6.24 16.92 7.08
C TRP A 56 7.59 17.36 6.49
N SER A 57 7.61 17.58 5.17
CA SER A 57 8.53 18.51 4.52
C SER A 57 7.75 19.74 4.09
N GLU A 58 8.35 20.91 3.93
CA GLU A 58 7.57 22.11 3.56
C GLU A 58 6.67 21.85 2.33
N PRO A 59 5.42 22.35 2.27
CA PRO A 59 4.46 22.03 1.20
C PRO A 59 5.01 22.19 -0.21
N GLN A 60 5.84 23.21 -0.45
CA GLN A 60 6.49 23.46 -1.73
C GLN A 60 7.50 22.37 -2.17
N ASN A 61 7.92 21.50 -1.25
CA ASN A 61 8.99 20.53 -1.46
C ASN A 61 8.45 19.13 -1.79
N HIS A 62 7.12 18.93 -1.76
CA HIS A 62 6.53 17.61 -1.98
C HIS A 62 5.19 17.64 -2.74
N GLU A 63 4.80 16.48 -3.24
CA GLU A 63 3.49 16.21 -3.80
C GLU A 63 3.00 14.88 -3.22
N LEU A 64 1.85 14.93 -2.55
CA LEU A 64 1.20 13.79 -1.91
C LEU A 64 -0.25 13.70 -2.40
N LYS A 65 -0.62 12.58 -3.01
CA LYS A 65 -1.98 12.40 -3.54
C LYS A 65 -2.36 10.93 -3.78
N LEU A 66 -3.67 10.69 -3.85
CA LEU A 66 -4.24 9.48 -4.45
C LEU A 66 -4.45 9.73 -5.94
N VAL A 67 -4.04 8.79 -6.79
CA VAL A 67 -4.11 8.91 -8.26
C VAL A 67 -4.93 7.74 -8.80
N SER A 68 -6.17 8.00 -9.18
CA SER A 68 -7.06 6.97 -9.74
C SER A 68 -6.60 6.50 -11.13
N ASN A 69 -6.97 5.27 -11.51
CA ASN A 69 -6.67 4.67 -12.83
C ASN A 69 -5.17 4.70 -13.21
N PHE A 70 -4.28 4.46 -12.25
CA PHE A 70 -2.83 4.56 -12.40
C PHE A 70 -2.12 3.21 -12.54
N GLY A 71 -2.54 2.20 -11.78
CA GLY A 71 -1.94 0.88 -11.81
C GLY A 71 -2.15 0.14 -13.15
N PRO A 72 -1.46 -0.99 -13.37
CA PRO A 72 -1.51 -1.73 -14.63
C PRO A 72 -2.92 -2.23 -15.00
N ASN A 73 -3.81 -2.36 -14.01
CA ASN A 73 -5.21 -2.73 -14.22
C ASN A 73 -6.16 -1.59 -13.83
N GLY A 74 -5.70 -0.34 -13.77
CA GLY A 74 -6.53 0.81 -13.40
C GLY A 74 -6.69 1.01 -11.89
N GLU A 75 -5.75 0.52 -11.09
CA GLU A 75 -5.71 0.74 -9.65
C GLU A 75 -5.44 2.20 -9.30
N GLU A 76 -6.01 2.66 -8.19
CA GLU A 76 -5.61 3.91 -7.56
C GLU A 76 -4.28 3.74 -6.84
N ALA A 77 -3.40 4.72 -7.01
CA ALA A 77 -2.09 4.73 -6.38
C ALA A 77 -1.95 5.82 -5.32
N LEU A 78 -1.36 5.46 -4.18
CA LEU A 78 -0.77 6.43 -3.26
C LEU A 78 0.57 6.91 -3.85
N LYS A 79 0.65 8.21 -4.17
CA LYS A 79 1.86 8.86 -4.70
C LYS A 79 2.54 9.67 -3.61
N LEU A 80 3.81 9.39 -3.37
CA LEU A 80 4.72 10.20 -2.57
C LEU A 80 5.78 10.78 -3.50
N ARG A 81 5.95 12.10 -3.52
CA ARG A 81 7.00 12.75 -4.31
C ARG A 81 7.66 13.86 -3.54
N THR A 82 8.97 13.96 -3.68
CA THR A 82 9.79 15.08 -3.22
C THR A 82 10.61 15.60 -4.39
N PHE A 83 10.87 16.90 -4.47
CA PHE A 83 11.52 17.51 -5.63
C PHE A 83 13.05 17.51 -5.51
N LYS A 84 13.74 17.44 -6.65
CA LYS A 84 15.20 17.50 -6.71
C LYS A 84 15.72 18.83 -6.14
N GLY A 85 16.76 18.78 -5.30
CA GLY A 85 17.26 19.94 -4.56
C GLY A 85 16.40 20.35 -3.36
N LYS A 86 15.34 19.59 -3.09
CA LYS A 86 14.40 19.72 -1.96
C LYS A 86 14.21 18.35 -1.29
N GLU A 87 15.28 17.57 -1.23
CA GLU A 87 15.31 16.24 -0.63
C GLU A 87 14.74 16.31 0.79
N SER A 88 13.77 15.44 1.07
CA SER A 88 13.09 15.43 2.37
C SER A 88 12.63 14.02 2.75
N ILE A 89 12.01 13.90 3.92
CA ILE A 89 11.33 12.67 4.36
C ILE A 89 9.83 12.95 4.29
N LEU A 90 9.12 12.16 3.51
CA LEU A 90 7.66 12.24 3.38
C LEU A 90 7.05 10.92 3.83
N CYS A 91 6.19 10.96 4.85
CA CYS A 91 5.58 9.77 5.42
C CYS A 91 4.05 9.88 5.47
N VAL A 92 3.36 8.85 5.00
CA VAL A 92 1.90 8.70 5.07
C VAL A 92 1.59 7.55 6.00
N GLY A 93 0.80 7.81 7.05
CA GLY A 93 0.27 6.79 7.92
C GLY A 93 -1.02 6.21 7.39
N TYR A 94 -1.15 4.89 7.51
CA TYR A 94 -2.38 4.14 7.41
C TYR A 94 -2.71 3.54 8.78
N MET A 95 -3.91 3.80 9.27
CA MET A 95 -4.47 3.13 10.44
C MET A 95 -5.54 2.15 9.96
N GLY A 96 -5.31 0.86 10.21
CA GLY A 96 -6.33 -0.17 10.03
C GLY A 96 -7.53 0.09 10.94
N ARG A 97 -8.68 -0.52 10.64
CA ARG A 97 -9.84 -0.49 11.55
C ARG A 97 -9.71 -1.61 12.58
N LYS A 98 -9.91 -1.31 13.87
CA LYS A 98 -10.08 -2.24 15.02
C LYS A 98 -9.73 -3.69 14.73
N SER A 99 -8.43 -3.94 14.58
CA SER A 99 -7.92 -5.28 14.36
C SER A 99 -8.05 -6.11 15.64
N LYS A 100 -8.46 -7.37 15.51
CA LYS A 100 -8.43 -8.32 16.63
C LYS A 100 -7.04 -8.91 16.77
N PRO A 101 -6.60 -9.34 17.95
CA PRO A 101 -5.36 -10.12 18.10
C PRO A 101 -5.29 -11.30 17.11
N GLY A 102 -4.16 -11.48 16.44
CA GLY A 102 -3.99 -12.46 15.38
C GLY A 102 -2.66 -12.37 14.65
N VAL A 103 -2.43 -13.31 13.74
CA VAL A 103 -1.36 -13.23 12.75
C VAL A 103 -1.92 -12.69 11.45
N TYR A 104 -1.19 -11.77 10.85
CA TYR A 104 -1.61 -10.98 9.71
C TYR A 104 -0.60 -11.11 8.56
N LYS A 105 -1.12 -11.19 7.34
CA LYS A 105 -0.34 -11.01 6.10
C LYS A 105 -0.55 -9.58 5.61
N PHE A 106 0.54 -8.85 5.45
CA PHE A 106 0.58 -7.58 4.75
C PHE A 106 1.12 -7.79 3.34
N SER A 107 0.49 -7.17 2.33
CA SER A 107 1.06 -7.05 1.00
C SER A 107 0.74 -5.70 0.36
N VAL A 108 1.69 -5.17 -0.39
CA VAL A 108 1.52 -3.98 -1.23
C VAL A 108 2.40 -4.11 -2.47
N GLU A 109 1.98 -3.51 -3.57
CA GLU A 109 2.82 -3.36 -4.76
C GLU A 109 3.34 -1.93 -4.86
N TYR A 110 4.58 -1.79 -5.30
CA TYR A 110 5.22 -0.49 -5.42
C TYR A 110 6.06 -0.36 -6.69
N LYS A 111 6.23 0.87 -7.15
CA LYS A 111 7.27 1.26 -8.10
C LYS A 111 7.77 2.65 -7.75
N GLY A 112 9.03 2.96 -8.06
CA GLY A 112 9.57 4.26 -7.71
C GLY A 112 10.83 4.59 -8.47
N ASP A 113 10.94 5.88 -8.82
CA ASP A 113 12.10 6.50 -9.42
C ASP A 113 12.55 7.60 -8.47
N PHE A 114 13.57 7.29 -7.66
CA PHE A 114 14.04 8.17 -6.61
C PHE A 114 15.53 7.98 -6.36
N ILE A 115 16.14 9.06 -5.87
CA ILE A 115 17.52 9.10 -5.40
C ILE A 115 17.53 9.44 -3.92
N THR A 116 18.61 9.05 -3.23
CA THR A 116 18.80 9.40 -1.83
C THR A 116 20.10 10.14 -1.63
N ASN A 117 20.16 10.97 -0.58
CA ASN A 117 21.33 11.78 -0.25
C ASN A 117 22.50 10.98 0.39
N ARG A 118 22.29 9.69 0.63
CA ARG A 118 23.31 8.75 1.11
C ARG A 118 23.39 7.61 0.11
N ASP A 119 24.43 6.80 0.16
CA ASP A 119 24.47 5.52 -0.57
C ASP A 119 23.57 4.48 0.14
N SER A 120 22.32 4.90 0.38
CA SER A 120 21.28 4.12 1.00
C SER A 120 20.66 3.28 -0.11
N ARG A 121 20.79 1.97 0.01
CA ARG A 121 20.12 1.01 -0.88
C ARG A 121 18.58 1.11 -0.82
N PHE A 122 18.04 1.96 0.04
CA PHE A 122 16.63 2.07 0.39
C PHE A 122 16.22 3.55 0.37
N GLY A 123 15.36 3.93 -0.56
CA GLY A 123 14.79 5.28 -0.61
C GLY A 123 13.33 5.34 -0.22
N GLY A 124 12.68 4.19 -0.06
CA GLY A 124 11.40 4.10 0.63
C GLY A 124 11.43 3.07 1.75
N LEU A 125 10.51 3.22 2.70
CA LEU A 125 10.36 2.32 3.83
C LEU A 125 8.87 2.05 4.07
N LEU A 126 8.54 0.79 4.31
CA LEU A 126 7.30 0.42 4.99
C LEU A 126 7.62 0.13 6.45
N TYR A 127 6.93 0.82 7.34
CA TYR A 127 7.05 0.59 8.77
C TYR A 127 5.72 0.05 9.27
N ILE A 128 5.75 -1.09 9.95
CA ILE A 128 4.57 -1.72 10.56
C ILE A 128 4.83 -1.79 12.06
N SER A 129 4.05 -1.04 12.85
CA SER A 129 4.19 -1.04 14.31
C SER A 129 3.38 -2.18 14.92
N HIS A 130 4.03 -2.98 15.77
CA HIS A 130 3.36 -3.97 16.61
C HIS A 130 4.08 -4.11 17.96
N ASP A 131 3.30 -4.43 19.01
CA ASP A 131 3.87 -4.76 20.31
C ASP A 131 4.27 -6.24 20.34
N ILE A 132 5.47 -6.55 20.83
CA ILE A 132 5.95 -7.93 21.03
C ILE A 132 6.07 -8.15 22.52
N SER A 133 4.96 -8.50 23.15
CA SER A 133 4.94 -8.99 24.52
C SER A 133 5.26 -10.50 24.60
N TYR A 134 5.34 -11.23 23.48
CA TYR A 134 5.58 -12.68 23.48
C TYR A 134 6.98 -13.08 23.02
N ARG A 135 7.80 -13.53 23.99
CA ARG A 135 9.20 -13.95 23.81
C ARG A 135 9.34 -15.23 22.98
N GLU A 136 8.38 -16.16 23.09
CA GLU A 136 8.43 -17.48 22.43
C GLU A 136 8.06 -17.45 20.94
N PHE A 137 7.26 -16.47 20.50
CA PHE A 137 6.87 -16.34 19.09
C PHE A 137 7.86 -15.54 18.24
N ARG A 138 8.86 -14.92 18.88
CA ARG A 138 9.97 -14.25 18.18
C ARG A 138 10.60 -15.21 17.16
N GLU A 139 10.88 -16.45 17.51
CA GLU A 139 11.73 -17.28 16.66
C GLU A 139 11.01 -17.84 15.42
N LYS A 140 9.67 -17.94 15.44
CA LYS A 140 8.89 -18.62 14.37
C LYS A 140 8.44 -17.68 13.23
N TYR A 141 8.19 -16.41 13.50
CA TYR A 141 7.64 -15.46 12.52
C TYR A 141 8.48 -14.19 12.32
N ILE A 142 9.64 -14.07 12.99
CA ILE A 142 10.54 -12.95 12.76
C ILE A 142 11.20 -13.09 11.39
N ASN A 143 10.90 -12.10 10.54
CA ASN A 143 11.69 -11.80 9.36
C ASN A 143 12.94 -10.99 9.76
N SER A 144 14.02 -11.08 8.99
CA SER A 144 15.34 -10.45 9.28
C SER A 144 15.34 -8.92 9.36
N ASN A 145 14.19 -8.28 9.11
CA ASN A 145 14.05 -6.81 9.08
C ASN A 145 13.31 -6.23 10.30
N MET A 146 13.21 -6.97 11.40
CA MET A 146 12.53 -6.49 12.60
C MET A 146 13.49 -5.72 13.52
N ILE A 147 13.12 -4.50 13.91
CA ILE A 147 13.89 -3.64 14.83
C ILE A 147 13.11 -3.47 16.12
N TYR A 148 13.82 -3.50 17.26
CA TYR A 148 13.25 -3.31 18.60
C TYR A 148 13.86 -2.06 19.24
N ASP A 149 13.02 -1.17 19.77
CA ASP A 149 13.47 0.09 20.41
C ASP A 149 13.42 0.08 21.94
N GLY A 150 13.06 -1.05 22.55
CA GLY A 150 12.87 -1.16 24.01
C GLY A 150 11.40 -1.31 24.40
N SER A 151 10.49 -0.71 23.63
CA SER A 151 9.05 -0.65 23.94
C SER A 151 8.15 -1.19 22.83
N ARG A 152 8.64 -1.20 21.59
CA ARG A 152 7.88 -1.60 20.41
C ARG A 152 8.77 -2.36 19.45
N ALA A 153 8.15 -3.20 18.63
CA ALA A 153 8.81 -3.80 17.50
C ALA A 153 8.24 -3.27 16.19
N TYR A 154 9.13 -3.18 15.23
CA TYR A 154 8.80 -2.64 13.92
C TYR A 154 9.32 -3.57 12.86
N ILE A 155 8.50 -3.85 11.85
CA ILE A 155 8.97 -4.47 10.62
C ILE A 155 9.30 -3.35 9.66
N LEU A 156 10.57 -3.30 9.25
CA LEU A 156 11.08 -2.33 8.30
C LEU A 156 11.26 -3.01 6.94
N LEU A 157 10.41 -2.73 5.96
CA LEU A 157 10.59 -3.29 4.62
C LEU A 157 11.28 -2.26 3.72
N PRO A 158 12.56 -2.44 3.41
CA PRO A 158 13.27 -1.53 2.54
C PRO A 158 12.77 -1.57 1.10
N LEU A 159 12.56 -0.39 0.50
CA LEU A 159 12.15 -0.26 -0.90
C LEU A 159 13.29 0.29 -1.76
N ARG A 160 13.60 -0.43 -2.84
CA ARG A 160 14.62 -0.05 -3.83
C ARG A 160 13.98 0.62 -5.04
N GLU A 161 14.72 1.52 -5.68
CA GLU A 161 14.35 2.10 -6.98
C GLU A 161 14.04 0.97 -7.98
N THR A 162 12.95 1.15 -8.72
CA THR A 162 12.44 0.16 -9.66
C THR A 162 11.46 0.80 -10.62
N LYS A 163 11.67 0.56 -11.91
CA LYS A 163 10.75 0.98 -12.98
C LYS A 163 9.54 0.03 -13.10
N ASP A 164 9.75 -1.23 -12.75
CA ASP A 164 8.71 -2.27 -12.75
C ASP A 164 7.99 -2.33 -11.40
N TRP A 165 6.71 -2.72 -11.43
CA TRP A 165 5.93 -3.01 -10.23
C TRP A 165 6.52 -4.20 -9.49
N LYS A 166 6.79 -4.02 -8.20
CA LYS A 166 7.29 -5.05 -7.29
C LYS A 166 6.33 -5.25 -6.15
N LYS A 167 6.05 -6.52 -5.84
CA LYS A 167 5.25 -6.90 -4.67
C LYS A 167 6.15 -7.03 -3.45
N VAL A 168 5.72 -6.45 -2.34
CA VAL A 168 6.32 -6.63 -1.02
C VAL A 168 5.29 -7.31 -0.14
N GLU A 169 5.69 -8.39 0.52
CA GLU A 169 4.83 -9.15 1.43
C GLU A 169 5.58 -9.44 2.73
N THR A 170 4.87 -9.41 3.85
CA THR A 170 5.38 -9.88 5.14
C THR A 170 4.25 -10.41 5.99
N THR A 171 4.58 -11.31 6.91
CA THR A 171 3.67 -11.76 7.96
C THR A 171 4.09 -11.13 9.28
N PHE A 172 3.13 -10.78 10.13
CA PHE A 172 3.38 -10.19 11.44
C PHE A 172 2.30 -10.56 12.44
N ILE A 173 2.63 -10.40 13.72
CA ILE A 173 1.73 -10.70 14.83
C ILE A 173 1.22 -9.37 15.38
N TYR A 174 -0.09 -9.29 15.59
CA TYR A 174 -0.73 -8.16 16.22
C TYR A 174 -1.48 -8.65 17.45
N ASN A 175 -1.20 -8.08 18.63
CA ASN A 175 -1.78 -8.50 19.92
C ASN A 175 -2.33 -7.34 20.74
N HIS A 176 -2.49 -6.16 20.14
CA HIS A 176 -2.86 -4.98 20.91
C HIS A 176 -4.38 -4.80 20.98
N GLN A 177 -4.91 -4.52 22.17
CA GLN A 177 -6.35 -4.26 22.36
C GLN A 177 -6.74 -2.80 22.10
N PHE A 178 -5.78 -1.86 22.14
CA PHE A 178 -6.06 -0.41 22.17
C PHE A 178 -5.54 0.41 20.99
N LEU A 179 -4.81 -0.18 20.04
CA LEU A 179 -4.17 0.56 18.93
C LEU A 179 -4.24 -0.29 17.69
N ASP A 180 -4.79 0.27 16.62
CA ASP A 180 -4.95 -0.42 15.34
C ASP A 180 -3.62 -0.74 14.65
N ILE A 181 -3.66 -1.67 13.69
CA ILE A 181 -2.51 -1.95 12.82
C ILE A 181 -2.11 -0.64 12.14
N TYR A 182 -0.87 -0.23 12.36
CA TYR A 182 -0.34 1.02 11.87
C TYR A 182 0.77 0.79 10.85
N VAL A 183 0.57 1.29 9.63
CA VAL A 183 1.52 1.20 8.53
C VAL A 183 1.98 2.59 8.10
N LEU A 184 3.27 2.80 7.94
CA LEU A 184 3.86 4.02 7.39
C LEU A 184 4.43 3.75 6.01
N PHE A 185 3.95 4.49 5.01
CA PHE A 185 4.54 4.56 3.67
C PHE A 185 5.48 5.75 3.62
N SER A 186 6.76 5.53 3.34
CA SER A 186 7.77 6.58 3.43
C SER A 186 8.62 6.70 2.18
N LEU A 187 8.92 7.94 1.78
CA LEU A 187 9.99 8.33 0.85
C LEU A 187 11.05 9.07 1.68
N GLY A 188 12.24 8.48 1.81
CA GLY A 188 13.23 8.81 2.84
C GLY A 188 12.91 8.13 4.18
N PHE A 189 13.88 8.06 5.10
CA PHE A 189 13.69 7.56 6.46
C PHE A 189 14.88 7.91 7.37
N GLY A 190 14.63 8.19 8.65
CA GLY A 190 15.69 8.49 9.62
C GLY A 190 16.52 9.71 9.20
N ASN A 191 17.77 9.49 8.81
CA ASN A 191 18.70 10.51 8.29
C ASN A 191 18.95 10.40 6.77
N THR A 192 18.16 9.57 6.08
CA THR A 192 18.19 9.40 4.62
C THR A 192 17.07 10.22 4.01
N TYR A 193 17.44 11.31 3.35
CA TYR A 193 16.52 12.17 2.59
C TYR A 193 16.48 11.71 1.14
N ALA A 194 15.30 11.80 0.52
CA ALA A 194 15.08 11.34 -0.84
C ALA A 194 14.47 12.43 -1.72
N SER A 195 14.76 12.38 -3.02
CA SER A 195 14.06 13.12 -4.07
C SER A 195 13.63 12.17 -5.19
N GLY A 196 12.50 12.45 -5.84
CA GLY A 196 11.88 11.56 -6.82
C GLY A 196 10.45 11.17 -6.42
N THR A 197 9.97 10.07 -6.96
CA THR A 197 8.58 9.62 -6.80
C THR A 197 8.50 8.15 -6.42
N LEU A 198 7.59 7.82 -5.52
CA LEU A 198 7.26 6.48 -5.08
C LEU A 198 5.73 6.30 -5.16
N TYR A 199 5.30 5.20 -5.75
CA TYR A 199 3.89 4.84 -5.91
C TYR A 199 3.61 3.51 -5.22
N PHE A 200 2.44 3.41 -4.59
CA PHE A 200 1.92 2.18 -3.99
C PHE A 200 0.53 1.87 -4.52
N ILE A 201 0.24 0.61 -4.81
CA ILE A 201 -1.08 0.09 -5.20
C ILE A 201 -1.37 -1.22 -4.44
N ASN A 202 -2.61 -1.68 -4.49
CA ASN A 202 -3.02 -3.01 -3.99
C ASN A 202 -2.60 -3.28 -2.54
N LEU A 203 -2.83 -2.32 -1.64
CA LEU A 203 -2.66 -2.56 -0.21
C LEU A 203 -3.66 -3.62 0.26
N ASN A 204 -3.15 -4.70 0.85
CA ASN A 204 -3.95 -5.73 1.47
C ASN A 204 -3.37 -6.12 2.84
N ILE A 205 -4.26 -6.25 3.83
CA ILE A 205 -3.94 -6.72 5.17
C ILE A 205 -4.99 -7.76 5.54
N GLU A 206 -4.55 -9.01 5.55
CA GLU A 206 -5.41 -10.17 5.76
C GLU A 206 -5.07 -10.84 7.09
N LYS A 207 -6.09 -11.20 7.88
CA LYS A 207 -5.89 -12.01 9.08
C LYS A 207 -5.81 -13.47 8.70
N LEU A 208 -4.74 -14.15 9.10
CA LEU A 208 -4.48 -15.56 8.81
C LEU A 208 -4.98 -16.50 9.92
N GLU A 209 -4.70 -16.16 11.18
CA GLU A 209 -5.05 -16.97 12.35
C GLU A 209 -5.35 -16.07 13.57
N ASP A 210 -6.21 -16.55 14.46
CA ASP A 210 -6.42 -15.97 15.79
C ASP A 210 -5.23 -16.30 16.71
N LEU A 211 -4.90 -15.38 17.62
CA LEU A 211 -4.00 -15.72 18.73
C LEU A 211 -4.80 -16.46 19.79
N GLN A 212 -4.36 -17.66 20.16
CA GLN A 212 -4.92 -18.48 21.23
C GLN A 212 -4.47 -18.01 22.60
#